data_AF-A0A7Y8UUT7-F1
#
_entry.id   AF-A0A7Y8UUT7-F1
#
_cell.length_a   1.000
_cell.length_b   1.000
_cell.length_c   1.000
_cell.angle_alpha   90.00
_cell.angle_beta   90.00
_cell.angle_gamma   90.00
#
_symmetry.space_group_name_H-M   'P 1'
#
loop_
_entity.id
_entity.type
_entity.pdbx_description
1 polymer ?
#
loop_
_entity_poly.entity_id
_entity_poly.type
_entity_poly.pdbx_seq_one_letter_code
_entity_poly.pdbx_strand_id
1 'polypeptide(L)'
;MRTLMIEPLTKEAFAPFGDVIETDGSDHFMINNGSTMRFHKLATVETATPEDNAIISIFRADAQDMPLTVCMLERHPLAARLSS
;
A
#
# COMPACT_ATOMS: atom_id res chain seq x y z
N MET A 1 9.82 27.23 1.18
CA MET A 1 9.02 26.05 1.59
C MET A 1 7.90 25.87 0.59
N ARG A 2 7.62 24.64 0.16
CA ARG A 2 6.52 24.30 -0.76
C ARG A 2 5.39 23.68 0.05
N THR A 3 4.17 24.17 -0.12
CA THR A 3 2.97 23.52 0.42
C THR A 3 2.66 22.29 -0.41
N LEU A 4 2.50 21.13 0.25
CA LEU A 4 2.06 19.90 -0.39
C LEU A 4 0.53 19.89 -0.44
N MET A 5 -0.03 19.60 -1.61
CA MET A 5 -1.47 19.43 -1.77
C MET A 5 -1.81 17.97 -1.47
N ILE A 6 -2.84 17.76 -0.65
CA ILE A 6 -3.37 16.43 -0.38
C ILE A 6 -4.32 16.09 -1.52
N GLU A 7 -4.07 14.96 -2.17
CA GLU A 7 -4.87 14.46 -3.29
C GLU A 7 -5.60 13.18 -2.88
N PRO A 8 -6.81 12.90 -3.41
CA PRO A 8 -7.48 11.62 -3.20
C PRO A 8 -6.61 10.46 -3.71
N LEU A 9 -6.52 9.39 -2.94
CA LEU A 9 -5.81 8.18 -3.35
C LEU A 9 -6.66 7.43 -4.39
N THR A 10 -6.12 7.23 -5.60
CA THR A 10 -6.69 6.33 -6.61
C THR A 10 -5.59 5.47 -7.20
N LYS A 11 -5.96 4.30 -7.76
CA LYS A 11 -5.03 3.40 -8.43
C LYS A 11 -4.25 4.09 -9.55
N GLU A 12 -4.94 4.91 -10.35
CA GLU A 12 -4.34 5.57 -11.50
C GLU A 12 -3.32 6.63 -11.08
N ALA A 13 -3.67 7.45 -10.08
CA ALA A 13 -2.78 8.49 -9.56
C ALA A 13 -1.57 7.88 -8.82
N PHE A 14 -1.75 6.71 -8.19
CA PHE A 14 -0.71 6.07 -7.38
C PHE A 14 0.16 5.06 -8.13
N ALA A 15 -0.22 4.65 -9.35
CA ALA A 15 0.51 3.65 -10.15
C ALA A 15 2.03 3.87 -10.29
N PRO A 16 2.57 5.11 -10.35
CA PRO A 16 4.02 5.33 -10.37
C PRO A 16 4.74 4.97 -9.06
N PHE A 17 4.01 4.86 -7.95
CA PHE A 17 4.54 4.64 -6.60
C PHE A 17 4.27 3.22 -6.09
N GLY A 18 3.23 2.55 -6.58
CA GLY A 18 2.89 1.18 -6.24
C GLY A 18 1.41 0.86 -6.46
N ASP A 19 0.93 -0.15 -5.74
CA ASP A 19 -0.45 -0.64 -5.81
C ASP A 19 -1.33 -0.02 -4.71
N VAL A 20 -2.60 0.24 -5.02
CA VAL A 20 -3.61 0.60 -4.01
C VAL A 20 -4.41 -0.65 -3.64
N ILE A 21 -4.40 -1.00 -2.35
CA ILE A 21 -5.12 -2.16 -1.84
C ILE A 21 -6.54 -1.75 -1.46
N GLU A 22 -7.47 -1.92 -2.39
CA GLU A 22 -8.89 -1.63 -2.20
C GLU A 22 -9.78 -2.58 -3.00
N THR A 23 -11.07 -2.64 -2.64
CA THR A 23 -12.08 -3.41 -3.38
C THR A 23 -12.70 -2.64 -4.54
N ASP A 24 -12.75 -1.32 -4.43
CA ASP A 24 -13.46 -0.47 -5.39
C ASP A 24 -12.71 -0.45 -6.72
N GLY A 25 -13.42 -0.76 -7.81
CA GLY A 25 -12.83 -0.89 -9.14
C GLY A 25 -11.79 -2.03 -9.26
N SER A 26 -11.78 -2.99 -8.33
CA SER A 26 -10.90 -4.17 -8.41
C SER A 26 -11.62 -5.37 -8.99
N ASP A 27 -10.94 -6.10 -9.88
CA ASP A 27 -11.42 -7.38 -10.37
C ASP A 27 -11.58 -8.38 -9.21
N HIS A 28 -12.65 -9.16 -9.28
CA HIS A 28 -12.91 -10.22 -8.32
C HIS A 28 -13.59 -11.40 -9.00
N PHE A 29 -13.52 -12.54 -8.34
CA PHE A 29 -14.30 -13.71 -8.70
C PHE A 29 -14.91 -14.35 -7.46
N MET A 30 -16.01 -15.06 -7.67
CA MET A 30 -16.73 -15.71 -6.60
C MET A 30 -16.03 -17.02 -6.20
N ILE A 31 -15.91 -17.25 -4.89
CA ILE A 31 -15.50 -18.51 -4.29
C ILE A 31 -16.59 -19.00 -3.32
N ASN A 32 -16.40 -20.16 -2.70
CA ASN A 32 -17.34 -20.73 -1.72
C ASN A 32 -18.79 -20.76 -2.24
N ASN A 33 -18.98 -21.32 -3.43
CA ASN A 33 -20.30 -21.44 -4.09
C ASN A 33 -21.05 -20.11 -4.24
N GLY A 34 -20.34 -19.00 -4.47
CA GLY A 34 -20.98 -17.70 -4.66
C GLY A 34 -21.23 -16.92 -3.37
N SER A 35 -20.73 -17.39 -2.23
CA SER A 35 -20.91 -16.69 -0.94
C SER A 35 -19.78 -15.73 -0.58
N THR A 36 -18.65 -15.76 -1.30
CA THR A 36 -17.50 -14.90 -0.99
C THR A 36 -16.90 -14.33 -2.27
N MET A 37 -16.67 -13.03 -2.31
CA MET A 37 -15.91 -12.36 -3.37
C MET A 37 -14.42 -12.38 -3.03
N ARG A 38 -13.59 -12.93 -3.92
CA ARG A 38 -12.14 -12.89 -3.79
C ARG A 38 -11.57 -11.80 -4.71
N PHE A 39 -11.11 -10.72 -4.10
CA PHE A 39 -10.28 -9.70 -4.75
C PHE A 39 -8.85 -10.22 -4.82
N HIS A 40 -8.51 -10.77 -5.98
CA HIS A 40 -7.27 -11.54 -6.11
C HIS A 40 -6.09 -10.63 -6.39
N LYS A 41 -5.01 -10.80 -5.60
CA LYS A 41 -3.71 -10.19 -5.86
C LYS A 41 -3.78 -8.66 -6.02
N LEU A 42 -4.36 -7.97 -5.03
CA LEU A 42 -4.40 -6.50 -4.99
C LEU A 42 -3.01 -5.85 -4.87
N ALA A 43 -2.02 -6.61 -4.40
CA ALA A 43 -0.60 -6.23 -4.40
C ALA A 43 0.27 -7.49 -4.46
N THR A 44 1.53 -7.33 -4.85
CA THR A 44 2.57 -8.38 -4.79
C THR A 44 3.67 -7.96 -3.84
N VAL A 45 4.08 -8.85 -2.93
CA VAL A 45 5.26 -8.62 -2.10
C VAL A 45 6.49 -9.01 -2.90
N GLU A 46 7.36 -8.04 -3.17
CA GLU A 46 8.65 -8.26 -3.81
C GLU A 46 9.76 -8.32 -2.76
N THR A 47 10.62 -9.33 -2.88
CA THR A 47 11.84 -9.49 -2.09
C THR A 47 13.07 -9.49 -3.00
N ALA A 48 14.23 -9.11 -2.47
CA ALA A 48 15.45 -9.03 -3.27
C ALA A 48 16.05 -10.40 -3.57
N THR A 49 15.90 -11.36 -2.66
CA THR A 49 16.45 -12.71 -2.78
C THR A 49 15.41 -13.79 -2.48
N PRO A 50 15.59 -15.02 -3.00
CA PRO A 50 14.72 -16.15 -2.67
C PRO A 50 14.74 -16.56 -1.19
N GLU A 51 15.80 -16.21 -0.47
CA GLU A 51 15.97 -16.53 0.95
C GLU A 51 15.26 -15.52 1.87
N ASP A 52 14.85 -14.37 1.33
CA ASP A 52 14.09 -13.37 2.06
C ASP A 52 12.68 -13.88 2.37
N ASN A 53 12.17 -13.50 3.53
CA ASN A 53 10.84 -13.89 3.99
C ASN A 53 9.91 -12.69 4.00
N ALA A 54 8.75 -12.84 3.37
CA ALA A 54 7.66 -11.88 3.55
C ALA A 54 7.16 -11.96 5.00
N ILE A 55 7.19 -10.84 5.71
CA ILE A 55 6.73 -10.75 7.10
C ILE A 55 5.46 -9.89 7.19
N ILE A 56 4.65 -10.17 8.20
CA ILE A 56 3.47 -9.36 8.55
C ILE A 56 3.69 -8.83 9.96
N SER A 57 3.51 -7.52 10.13
CA SER A 57 3.68 -6.84 11.41
C SER A 57 2.63 -5.76 11.55
N ILE A 58 2.22 -5.48 12.79
CA ILE A 58 1.28 -4.41 13.10
C ILE A 58 2.08 -3.20 13.58
N PHE A 59 1.86 -2.06 12.93
CA PHE A 59 2.39 -0.77 13.36
C PHE A 59 1.28 -0.01 14.08
N ARG A 60 1.60 0.57 15.23
CA ARG A 60 0.74 1.51 15.95
C ARG A 60 1.51 2.81 16.08
N ALA A 61 1.09 3.82 15.33
CA ALA A 61 1.71 5.14 15.34
C ALA A 61 0.82 6.15 16.07
N ASP A 62 1.45 7.08 16.78
CA ASP A 62 0.77 8.25 17.35
C ASP A 62 0.61 9.33 16.28
N ALA A 63 -0.45 10.14 16.39
CA ALA A 63 -0.68 11.27 15.51
C ALA A 63 0.47 12.30 15.63
N GLN A 64 0.82 12.93 14.51
CA GLN A 64 1.80 14.00 14.47
C GLN A 64 1.11 15.37 14.57
N ASP A 65 1.80 16.35 15.15
CA ASP A 65 1.30 17.73 15.24
C ASP A 65 1.19 18.37 13.85
N MET A 66 0.14 19.18 13.67
CA MET A 66 -0.12 19.92 12.44
C MET A 66 0.09 21.43 12.65
N PRO A 67 0.68 22.15 11.67
CA PRO A 67 1.10 21.68 10.34
C PRO A 67 2.41 20.87 10.38
N LEU A 68 2.41 19.71 9.72
CA LEU A 68 3.59 18.85 9.61
C LEU A 68 4.57 19.40 8.55
N THR A 69 5.81 19.67 8.96
CA THR A 69 6.89 19.96 8.01
C THR A 69 7.58 18.67 7.61
N VAL A 70 7.47 18.28 6.34
CA VAL A 70 8.14 17.10 5.80
C VAL A 70 9.62 17.42 5.53
N CYS A 71 10.51 16.89 6.36
CA CYS A 71 11.96 17.10 6.25
C CYS A 71 12.73 15.87 5.74
N MET A 72 12.10 14.69 5.71
CA MET A 72 12.73 13.44 5.30
C MET A 72 11.73 12.50 4.62
N LEU A 73 12.26 11.60 3.79
CA LEU A 73 11.55 10.48 3.19
C LEU A 73 12.43 9.24 3.29
N GLU A 74 11.82 8.07 3.51
CA GLU A 74 12.51 6.78 3.51
C GLU A 74 12.20 5.97 2.26
N ARG A 75 13.11 5.07 1.88
CA ARG A 75 12.89 4.08 0.81
C ARG A 75 13.52 2.75 1.24
N HIS A 76 12.85 1.65 0.90
CA HIS A 76 13.35 0.29 1.08
C HIS A 76 13.79 -0.26 -0.29
N PRO A 77 15.08 -0.22 -0.65
CA PRO A 77 15.53 -0.57 -2.00
C PRO A 77 15.44 -2.07 -2.33
N LEU A 78 15.28 -2.93 -1.32
CA LEU A 78 15.32 -4.39 -1.45
C LEU A 78 13.97 -5.06 -1.15
N ALA A 79 12.93 -4.28 -0.81
CA ALA A 79 11.65 -4.85 -0.40
C ALA A 79 10.50 -3.90 -0.70
N ALA A 80 9.38 -4.48 -1.12
CA ALA A 80 8.10 -3.79 -1.12
C ALA A 80 7.61 -3.60 0.33
N ARG A 81 7.10 -2.39 0.63
CA ARG A 81 6.47 -2.09 1.92
C ARG A 81 5.02 -1.68 1.69
N LEU A 82 4.11 -2.39 2.35
CA LEU A 82 2.69 -2.07 2.36
C LEU A 82 2.38 -1.30 3.63
N SER A 83 1.63 -0.19 3.50
CA SER A 83 1.11 0.58 4.62
C SER A 83 -0.38 0.81 4.40
N SER A 84 -1.20 0.42 5.37
CA SER A 84 -2.64 0.68 5.41
C SER A 84 -2.96 1.79 6.39
#